data_AF-A0A8C8Z1Y6-F1
#
_entry.id   AF-A0A8C8Z1Y6-F1
#
_cell.length_a   1.000
_cell.length_b   1.000
_cell.length_c   1.000
_cell.angle_alpha   90.00
_cell.angle_beta   90.00
_cell.angle_gamma   90.00
#
_symmetry.space_group_name_H-M   'P 1'
#
loop_
_entity.id
_entity.type
_entity.pdbx_description
1 polymer ?
#
loop_
_entity_poly.entity_id
_entity_poly.type
_entity_poly.pdbx_seq_one_letter_code
_entity_poly.pdbx_strand_id
1 'polypeptide(L)' 'MRLSKTKKHVSRASGDSMCAKCVHDSIKHAFLTEEQKIVVKVLKAKAQIQKTK' A
#
# COMPACT_ATOMS: atom_id res chain seq x y z
N MET A 1 22.64 -24.60 -15.42
CA MET A 1 21.52 -24.81 -16.37
C MET A 1 20.89 -23.46 -16.71
N ARG A 2 20.73 -23.10 -18.00
CA ARG A 2 20.00 -21.87 -18.39
C ARG A 2 18.49 -22.14 -18.43
N LEU A 3 17.72 -21.48 -17.57
CA LEU A 3 16.25 -21.52 -17.57
C LEU A 3 15.67 -20.32 -18.33
N SER A 4 14.54 -20.53 -19.01
CA SER A 4 13.76 -19.48 -19.67
C SER A 4 13.20 -18.48 -18.65
N LYS A 5 12.90 -17.25 -19.08
CA LYS A 5 12.39 -16.19 -18.18
C LYS A 5 11.10 -16.61 -17.47
N THR A 6 10.17 -17.25 -18.19
CA THR A 6 8.88 -17.73 -17.66
C THR A 6 9.02 -18.76 -16.53
N LYS A 7 10.11 -19.52 -16.49
CA LYS A 7 10.37 -20.49 -15.41
C LYS A 7 10.96 -19.86 -14.14
N LYS A 8 11.31 -18.57 -14.18
CA LYS A 8 11.99 -17.86 -13.08
C LYS A 8 11.11 -16.86 -12.34
N HIS A 9 9.96 -16.47 -12.90
CA HIS A 9 9.09 -15.46 -12.31
C HIS A 9 7.62 -15.78 -12.58
N VAL A 10 6.75 -15.25 -11.74
CA VAL A 10 5.30 -15.29 -11.92
C VAL A 10 4.82 -13.96 -12.50
N SER A 11 3.76 -13.98 -13.31
CA SER A 11 3.11 -12.79 -13.88
C SER A 11 2.29 -12.03 -12.83
N ARG A 12 2.94 -11.49 -11.81
CA ARG A 12 2.37 -10.54 -10.82
C ARG A 12 3.43 -9.53 -10.38
N ALA A 13 2.99 -8.45 -9.72
CA ALA A 13 3.92 -7.52 -9.07
C ALA A 13 4.82 -8.29 -8.08
N SER A 14 6.13 -8.07 -8.19
CA SER A 14 7.16 -8.76 -7.39
C SER A 14 7.05 -10.29 -7.44
N GLY A 15 6.61 -10.85 -8.57
CA GLY A 15 6.32 -12.28 -8.72
C GLY A 15 7.53 -13.22 -8.77
N ASP A 16 8.74 -12.67 -8.80
CA ASP A 16 10.02 -13.38 -8.72
C ASP A 16 10.63 -13.35 -7.31
N SER A 17 10.42 -12.26 -6.59
CA SER A 17 11.10 -11.93 -5.34
C SER A 17 10.20 -12.08 -4.12
N MET A 18 8.88 -11.86 -4.25
CA MET A 18 7.94 -11.80 -3.12
C MET A 18 6.79 -12.79 -3.23
N CYS A 19 6.34 -13.24 -2.06
CA CYS A 19 5.21 -14.14 -1.90
C CYS A 19 3.87 -13.42 -2.18
N ALA A 20 2.84 -14.14 -2.65
CA ALA A 20 1.54 -13.54 -2.98
C ALA A 20 0.91 -12.83 -1.77
N LYS A 21 0.99 -13.47 -0.60
CA LYS A 21 0.49 -12.93 0.68
C LYS A 21 1.19 -11.62 1.04
N CYS A 22 2.52 -11.58 0.92
CA CYS A 22 3.37 -10.44 1.20
C CYS A 22 2.99 -9.22 0.35
N VAL A 23 2.77 -9.44 -0.95
CA VAL A 23 2.35 -8.38 -1.90
C VAL A 23 0.97 -7.86 -1.54
N HIS A 24 0.02 -8.75 -1.27
CA HIS A 24 -1.33 -8.38 -0.89
C HIS A 24 -1.40 -7.60 0.44
N ASP A 25 -0.66 -8.05 1.46
CA ASP A 25 -0.62 -7.37 2.76
C ASP A 25 0.05 -6.00 2.64
N SER A 26 1.09 -5.86 1.80
CA SER A 26 1.72 -4.57 1.50
C SER A 26 0.77 -3.59 0.81
N ILE A 27 -0.02 -4.07 -0.16
CA ILE A 27 -1.03 -3.25 -0.85
C ILE A 27 -2.09 -2.77 0.14
N LYS A 28 -2.62 -3.67 0.98
CA LYS A 28 -3.60 -3.31 2.01
C LYS A 28 -3.05 -2.31 3.01
N HIS A 29 -1.83 -2.54 3.50
CA HIS A 29 -1.18 -1.65 4.46
C HIS A 29 -0.94 -0.26 3.88
N ALA A 30 -0.44 -0.17 2.64
CA ALA A 30 -0.26 1.10 1.94
C ALA A 30 -1.59 1.85 1.78
N PHE A 31 -2.65 1.17 1.33
CA PHE A 31 -3.98 1.74 1.20
C PHE A 31 -4.50 2.31 2.53
N LEU A 32 -4.55 1.48 3.59
CA LEU A 32 -5.08 1.91 4.89
C LEU A 32 -4.26 3.05 5.51
N THR A 33 -2.95 3.06 5.29
CA THR A 33 -2.07 4.14 5.77
C THR A 33 -2.38 5.47 5.08
N GLU A 34 -2.58 5.47 3.77
CA GLU A 34 -2.96 6.68 3.04
C GLU A 34 -4.35 7.19 3.45
N GLU A 35 -5.33 6.29 3.59
CA GLU A 35 -6.67 6.64 4.09
C GLU A 35 -6.61 7.26 5.49
N GLN A 36 -5.83 6.66 6.40
CA GLN A 36 -5.67 7.21 7.75
C GLN A 36 -4.98 8.58 7.73
N LYS A 37 -3.98 8.80 6.87
CA LYS A 37 -3.35 10.12 6.70
C LYS A 37 -4.37 11.17 6.27
N ILE A 38 -5.29 10.84 5.36
CA ILE A 38 -6.35 11.75 4.90
C ILE A 38 -7.31 12.06 6.05
N VAL A 39 -7.79 11.05 6.77
CA VAL A 39 -8.69 11.23 7.92
C VAL A 39 -8.07 12.13 8.98
N VAL A 40 -6.81 11.91 9.33
CA VAL A 40 -6.09 12.75 10.31
C VAL A 40 -5.98 14.20 9.84
N LYS A 41 -5.71 14.44 8.54
CA LYS A 41 -5.68 15.81 7.98
C LYS A 41 -7.04 16.50 8.09
N VAL A 42 -8.12 15.80 7.74
CA VAL A 42 -9.50 16.34 7.81
C VAL A 42 -9.89 16.65 9.25
N LEU A 43 -9.60 15.76 10.20
CA LEU A 43 -9.90 15.98 11.61
C LEU A 43 -9.18 17.22 12.17
N LYS A 44 -7.90 17.39 11.83
CA LYS A 44 -7.12 18.57 12.22
C LYS A 44 -7.69 19.86 11.62
N ALA A 45 -8.08 19.84 10.35
CA ALA A 45 -8.71 20.99 9.69
C ALA A 45 -10.04 21.38 10.35
N LYS A 46 -10.90 20.39 10.66
CA LYS A 46 -12.17 20.62 11.36
C LYS A 46 -11.97 21.20 12.76
N ALA A 47 -10.99 20.68 13.52
CA ALA A 47 -10.66 21.19 14.85
C ALA A 47 -10.15 22.64 14.81
N GLN A 48 -9.39 23.02 13.78
CA GLN A 48 -8.92 24.41 13.62
C GLN A 48 -10.08 25.37 13.36
N ILE A 49 -11.02 25.00 12.47
CA ILE A 49 -12.21 25.82 12.17
C ILE A 49 -13.05 26.06 13.42
N GLN A 50 -13.25 25.02 14.24
CA GLN A 50 -14.02 25.12 15.50
C GLN A 50 -13.38 26.05 16.53
N LYS A 51 -12.05 26.18 16.56
CA LYS A 51 -11.35 27.08 17.49
C LYS A 51 -11.41 28.54 17.09
N THR A 52 -11.50 28.82 15.80
CA THR A 52 -11.59 30.19 15.24
C THR A 52 -13.01 30.73 15.20
N LYS A 53 -14.01 29.89 15.43
CA LYS A 53 -15.42 30.26 15.48
C LYS A 53 -15.82 30.55 16.93
#